data_AF-A0A7V9H8G8-F1
#
_entry.id   AF-A0A7V9H8G8-F1
#
_cell.length_a   1.000
_cell.length_b   1.000
_cell.length_c   1.000
_cell.angle_alpha   90.00
_cell.angle_beta   90.00
_cell.angle_gamma   90.00
#
_symmetry.space_group_name_H-M   'P 1'
#
loop_
_entity.id
_entity.type
_entity.pdbx_description
1 polymer ?
#
loop_
_entity_poly.entity_id
_entity_poly.type
_entity_poly.pdbx_seq_one_letter_code
_entity_poly.pdbx_strand_id
1 'polypeptide(L)' 'ILDGEATPVGGMGIAKQMKDEIFRCPPILVLTGRAEDAWLATWSRAEAAVPHPIDPMQLAEAVTRILKARVPA' A
#
# COMPACT_ATOMS: atom_id res chain seq x y z
N ILE A 1 -4.95 -2.85 2.79
CA ILE A 1 -4.84 -1.39 2.60
C ILE A 1 -4.46 -0.81 3.94
N LEU A 2 -3.43 0.04 4.00
CA LEU A 2 -2.92 0.66 5.23
C LEU A 2 -2.93 2.18 5.06
N ASP A 3 -3.20 2.92 6.13
CA ASP A 3 -3.15 4.38 6.14
C ASP A 3 -1.76 4.86 6.57
N GLY A 4 -1.07 5.60 5.71
CA GLY A 4 0.27 6.14 5.94
C GLY A 4 0.33 7.21 7.04
N GLU A 5 -0.78 7.93 7.27
CA GLU A 5 -0.88 9.03 8.25
C GLU A 5 -1.41 8.55 9.61
N ALA A 6 -1.70 7.25 9.75
CA ALA A 6 -2.24 6.68 10.97
C ALA A 6 -1.28 6.88 12.17
N THR A 7 -1.87 7.15 13.34
CA THR A 7 -1.16 7.26 14.62
C THR A 7 -1.63 6.15 15.58
N PRO A 8 -0.79 5.67 16.51
CA PRO A 8 0.60 6.07 16.78
C PRO A 8 1.64 5.47 15.82
N VAL A 9 1.25 4.49 15.00
CA VAL A 9 2.13 3.84 14.02
C VAL A 9 1.49 3.91 12.64
N GLY A 10 2.19 4.55 11.71
CA GLY A 10 1.74 4.70 10.33
C GLY A 10 1.83 3.42 9.52
N GLY A 11 1.02 3.34 8.47
CA GLY A 11 0.93 2.19 7.56
C GLY A 11 2.25 1.86 6.86
N MET A 12 3.16 2.81 6.71
CA MET A 12 4.51 2.58 6.15
C MET A 12 5.34 1.64 7.00
N GLY A 13 5.36 1.84 8.32
CA GLY A 13 6.11 1.00 9.26
C GLY A 13 5.51 -0.41 9.34
N ILE A 14 4.18 -0.48 9.42
CA ILE A 14 3.44 -1.74 9.41
C ILE A 14 3.69 -2.52 8.12
N ALA A 15 3.64 -1.86 6.96
CA ALA A 15 3.93 -2.50 5.67
C ALA A 15 5.32 -3.11 5.64
N LYS A 16 6.33 -2.36 6.11
CA LYS A 16 7.72 -2.82 6.14
C LYS A 16 7.87 -4.05 7.05
N GLN A 17 7.33 -3.97 8.28
CA GLN A 17 7.37 -5.08 9.24
C GLN A 17 6.65 -6.33 8.69
N MET A 18 5.43 -6.18 8.16
CA MET A 18 4.69 -7.28 7.55
C MET A 18 5.48 -7.95 6.43
N LYS A 19 6.14 -7.16 5.57
CA LYS A 19 6.95 -7.69 4.45
C LYS A 19 8.24 -8.37 4.90
N ASP A 20 8.76 -8.05 6.07
CA ASP A 20 9.96 -8.67 6.62
C ASP A 20 9.63 -9.92 7.47
N GLU A 21 8.47 -9.96 8.13
CA GLU A 21 8.10 -11.01 9.09
C GLU A 21 7.14 -12.07 8.52
N ILE A 22 6.27 -11.72 7.57
CA ILE A 22 5.24 -12.63 7.07
C ILE A 22 5.74 -13.34 5.81
N PHE A 23 5.96 -14.65 5.92
CA PHE A 23 6.23 -15.50 4.76
C PHE A 23 5.07 -15.44 3.75
N ARG A 24 5.37 -15.19 2.47
CA ARG A 24 4.38 -14.98 1.39
C ARG A 24 3.35 -13.89 1.71
N CYS A 25 3.77 -12.83 2.43
CA CYS A 25 2.97 -11.67 2.77
C CYS A 25 2.03 -11.24 1.63
N PRO A 26 0.74 -10.95 1.91
CA PRO A 26 -0.18 -10.43 0.90
C PRO A 26 0.30 -9.10 0.31
N PRO A 27 -0.26 -8.70 -0.86
CA PRO A 27 0.05 -7.40 -1.43
C PRO A 27 -0.53 -6.30 -0.55
N ILE A 28 0.20 -5.21 -0.42
CA ILE A 28 -0.11 -4.07 0.43
C ILE A 28 -0.27 -2.84 -0.47
N LEU A 29 -1.35 -2.09 -0.22
CA LEU A 29 -1.56 -0.75 -0.74
C LEU A 29 -1.52 0.21 0.45
N VAL A 30 -0.77 1.30 0.32
CA VAL A 30 -0.71 2.36 1.35
C VAL A 30 -1.42 3.61 0.84
N LEU A 31 -2.29 4.20 1.68
CA LEU A 31 -2.85 5.53 1.44
C LEU A 31 -1.84 6.57 1.95
N THR A 32 -1.51 7.58 1.16
CA THR A 32 -0.53 8.61 1.52
C THR A 32 -1.18 9.97 1.68
N GLY A 33 -0.69 10.83 2.58
CA GLY A 33 -1.21 12.19 2.72
C GLY A 33 -1.06 13.04 1.44
N ARG A 34 -0.04 12.75 0.62
CA ARG A 34 0.25 13.42 -0.66
C ARG A 34 0.96 12.48 -1.64
N ALA A 35 1.05 12.89 -2.90
CA ALA A 35 1.61 12.08 -3.98
C ALA A 35 3.13 11.87 -3.84
N GLU A 36 3.85 12.85 -3.31
CA GLU A 36 5.30 12.82 -3.12
C GLU A 36 5.73 11.72 -2.18
N ASP A 37 4.89 11.28 -1.24
CA ASP A 37 5.25 10.22 -0.29
C ASP A 37 5.16 8.81 -0.89
N ALA A 38 4.86 8.67 -2.20
CA ALA A 38 4.88 7.38 -2.90
C ALA A 38 6.25 6.68 -2.84
N TRP A 39 7.36 7.43 -2.73
CA TRP A 39 8.67 6.82 -2.56
C TRP A 39 8.81 6.13 -1.18
N LEU A 40 8.19 6.68 -0.12
CA LEU A 40 8.14 6.05 1.20
C LEU A 40 7.35 4.74 1.15
N ALA A 41 6.22 4.72 0.44
CA ALA A 41 5.44 3.49 0.21
C ALA A 41 6.25 2.40 -0.47
N THR A 42 7.04 2.80 -1.48
CA THR A 42 7.92 1.90 -2.21
C THR A 42 9.05 1.37 -1.33
N TRP A 43 9.68 2.22 -0.51
CA TRP A 43 10.69 1.80 0.47
C TRP A 43 10.13 0.81 1.49
N SER A 44 8.87 1.01 1.91
CA SER A 44 8.10 0.09 2.76
C SER A 44 7.64 -1.18 2.04
N ARG A 45 8.01 -1.38 0.78
CA ARG A 45 7.68 -2.54 -0.07
C ARG A 45 6.18 -2.74 -0.31
N ALA A 46 5.40 -1.65 -0.31
CA ALA A 46 4.02 -1.70 -0.76
C ALA A 46 3.96 -1.85 -2.30
N GLU A 47 3.00 -2.62 -2.81
CA GLU A 47 2.79 -2.82 -4.25
C GLU A 47 2.03 -1.66 -4.93
N ALA A 48 1.39 -0.80 -4.13
CA ALA A 48 0.68 0.37 -4.60
C ALA A 48 0.62 1.47 -3.52
N ALA A 49 0.53 2.71 -3.98
CA ALA A 49 0.20 3.86 -3.16
C ALA A 49 -0.91 4.68 -3.82
N VAL A 50 -1.81 5.25 -3.02
CA VAL A 50 -2.88 6.15 -3.48
C VAL A 50 -2.91 7.37 -2.56
N PRO A 51 -2.69 8.59 -3.07
CA PRO A 51 -2.66 9.78 -2.24
C PRO A 51 -4.06 10.29 -1.89
N HIS A 52 -4.15 11.04 -0.80
CA HIS A 52 -5.29 11.92 -0.53
C HIS A 52 -5.31 13.14 -1.47
N PRO A 53 -6.51 13.67 -1.81
CA PRO A 53 -7.83 13.12 -1.53
C PRO A 53 -8.09 11.83 -2.33
N ILE A 54 -8.78 10.86 -1.72
CA ILE A 54 -9.00 9.54 -2.31
C ILE A 54 -9.97 9.64 -3.50
N ASP A 55 -9.48 9.29 -4.68
CA ASP A 55 -10.32 8.96 -5.84
C ASP A 55 -10.77 7.48 -5.74
N PRO A 56 -12.08 7.19 -5.61
CA PRO A 56 -12.56 5.81 -5.47
C PRO A 56 -12.23 4.92 -6.67
N MET A 57 -12.15 5.49 -7.88
CA MET A 57 -11.90 4.75 -9.12
C MET A 57 -10.41 4.41 -9.21
N GLN A 58 -9.55 5.38 -8.92
CA GLN A 58 -8.11 5.13 -8.79
C GLN A 58 -7.80 4.07 -7.72
N LEU A 59 -8.48 4.14 -6.57
CA LEU A 59 -8.29 3.15 -5.50
C LEU A 59 -8.73 1.75 -5.96
N ALA A 60 -9.91 1.63 -6.58
CA ALA A 60 -10.42 0.36 -7.09
C ALA A 60 -9.50 -0.24 -8.16
N GLU A 61 -8.99 0.57 -9.08
CA GLU A 61 -8.02 0.16 -10.09
C GLU A 61 -6.71 -0.32 -9.46
N ALA A 62 -6.16 0.42 -8.50
CA ALA A 62 -4.93 0.07 -7.82
C ALA A 62 -5.06 -1.26 -7.05
N VAL A 63 -6.16 -1.45 -6.31
CA VAL A 63 -6.44 -2.69 -5.57
C VAL A 63 -6.62 -3.86 -6.54
N THR A 64 -7.39 -3.68 -7.61
CA THR A 64 -7.65 -4.74 -8.59
C THR A 64 -6.36 -5.16 -9.30
N ARG A 65 -5.50 -4.20 -9.66
CA ARG A 65 -4.20 -4.45 -10.29
C ARG A 65 -3.31 -5.33 -9.44
N ILE A 66 -3.16 -5.03 -8.14
CA ILE A 66 -2.27 -5.81 -7.25
C ILE A 66 -2.83 -7.19 -6.90
N LEU A 67 -4.15 -7.37 -6.91
CA LEU A 67 -4.79 -8.68 -6.70
C LEU A 67 -4.67 -9.58 -7.93
N LYS A 68 -4.89 -9.04 -9.14
CA LYS A 68 -4.77 -9.79 -10.39
C LYS A 68 -3.39 -10.39 -10.60
N ALA A 69 -2.33 -9.70 -10.19
CA ALA A 69 -0.95 -10.21 -10.27
C ALA A 69 -0.71 -11.52 -9.49
N ARG A 70 -1.65 -11.94 -8.62
CA ARG A 70 -1.54 -13.16 -7.81
C ARG A 70 -2.48 -14.29 -8.24
N VAL A 71 -3.39 -14.04 -9.18
CA VAL A 71 -4.32 -15.05 -9.69
C VAL A 71 -3.69 -15.65 -10.95
N PRO A 72 -3.36 -16.96 -10.97
CA PRO A 72 -2.91 -17.63 -12.19
C PRO A 72 -4.01 -17.56 -13.26
N ALA A 73 -3.61 -17.53 -14.54
CA ALA A 73 -4.53 -17.55 -15.68
C ALA A 73 -5.36 -18.84 -15.75
#